data_AF-A0A075FWI6-F1
#
_entry.id   AF-A0A075FWI6-F1
#
_cell.length_a   1.000
_cell.length_b   1.000
_cell.length_c   1.000
_cell.angle_alpha   90.00
_cell.angle_beta   90.00
_cell.angle_gamma   90.00
#
_symmetry.space_group_name_H-M   'P 1'
#
loop_
_entity.id
_entity.type
_entity.pdbx_description
1 polymer ?
#
loop_
_entity_poly.entity_id
_entity_poly.type
_entity_poly.pdbx_seq_one_letter_code
_entity_poly.pdbx_strand_id
1 'polypeptide(L)' 'MKNIKLELDNRSIKPNSEIKGHVTVNYQGRYDGIVINTQILESNDLIVYKSYNEKRFPRMYHDCS' A
#
# COMPACT_ATOMS: atom_id res chain seq x y z
N MET A 1 1.50 23.90 -0.36
CA MET A 1 0.75 22.67 -0.02
C MET A 1 1.48 21.48 -0.62
N LYS A 2 1.48 20.31 0.02
CA LYS A 2 2.10 19.10 -0.56
C LYS A 2 1.15 18.51 -1.60
N ASN A 3 1.66 18.28 -2.81
CA ASN A 3 0.88 17.72 -3.92
C ASN A 3 0.50 16.26 -3.69
N ILE A 4 1.25 15.54 -2.85
CA ILE A 4 1.00 14.15 -2.48
C ILE A 4 1.24 13.99 -0.98
N LYS A 5 0.37 13.27 -0.30
CA LYS A 5 0.47 12.95 1.13
C LYS A 5 0.17 11.46 1.33
N LEU A 6 1.01 10.77 2.10
CA LEU A 6 0.82 9.39 2.53
C LEU A 6 0.60 9.39 4.05
N GLU A 7 -0.46 8.74 4.50
CA GLU A 7 -0.79 8.63 5.92
C GLU A 7 -1.21 7.21 6.27
N LEU A 8 -0.74 6.72 7.42
CA LEU A 8 -1.22 5.48 8.02
C LEU A 8 -2.42 5.79 8.91
N ASP A 9 -3.45 4.95 8.84
CA ASP A 9 -4.64 5.07 9.68
C ASP A 9 -4.29 4.79 11.16
N ASN A 10 -3.31 3.93 11.39
CA ASN A 10 -2.76 3.64 12.71
C ASN A 10 -1.24 3.52 12.66
N ARG A 11 -0.56 4.18 13.60
CA ARG A 11 0.90 4.13 13.77
C ARG A 11 1.36 3.02 14.73
N SER A 12 0.45 2.46 15.51
CA SER A 12 0.70 1.29 16.33
C SER A 12 0.62 0.04 15.46
N ILE A 13 1.78 -0.37 14.94
CA ILE A 13 1.92 -1.60 14.16
C ILE A 13 2.11 -2.76 15.15
N LYS A 14 1.26 -3.78 15.03
CA LYS A 14 1.31 -5.00 15.84
C LYS A 14 1.53 -6.21 14.94
N PRO A 15 2.16 -7.28 15.45
CA PRO A 15 2.26 -8.54 14.71
C PRO A 15 0.88 -9.03 14.24
N ASN A 16 0.84 -9.64 13.06
CA ASN A 16 -0.37 -10.23 12.45
C ASN A 16 -1.54 -9.26 12.23
N SER A 17 -1.30 -7.96 12.34
CA SER A 17 -2.32 -6.93 12.14
C SER A 17 -2.23 -6.35 10.73
N GLU A 18 -3.38 -6.00 10.16
CA GLU A 18 -3.43 -5.31 8.87
C GLU A 18 -3.00 -3.85 9.06
N ILE A 19 -2.05 -3.40 8.23
CA ILE A 19 -1.65 -2.00 8.14
C ILE A 19 -2.50 -1.35 7.06
N LYS A 20 -3.22 -0.28 7.43
CA LYS A 20 -4.04 0.52 6.52
C LYS A 20 -3.53 1.94 6.45
N GLY A 21 -3.70 2.55 5.29
CA GLY A 21 -3.33 3.92 5.05
C GLY A 21 -3.93 4.42 3.75
N HIS A 22 -3.78 5.73 3.52
CA HIS A 22 -4.34 6.41 2.37
C HIS A 22 -3.31 7.36 1.75
N VAL A 23 -3.39 7.48 0.43
CA VAL A 23 -2.64 8.48 -0.34
C VAL A 23 -3.62 9.55 -0.80
N THR A 24 -3.35 10.79 -0.43
CA THR A 24 -4.07 11.96 -0.94
C THR A 24 -3.24 12.63 -2.01
N VAL A 25 -3.80 12.75 -3.22
CA VAL A 25 -3.19 13.50 -4.33
C VAL A 25 -3.93 14.81 -4.51
N ASN A 26 -3.25 15.91 -4.17
CA ASN A 26 -3.71 17.29 -4.37
C ASN A 26 -3.06 17.94 -5.59
N TYR A 27 -2.54 17.13 -6.52
CA TYR A 27 -1.95 17.60 -7.76
C TYR A 27 -3.07 17.95 -8.76
N GLN A 28 -3.09 19.20 -9.23
CA GLN A 28 -4.13 19.71 -10.14
C GLN A 28 -3.91 19.30 -11.60
N GLY A 29 -2.74 18.77 -11.95
CA GLY A 29 -2.44 18.29 -13.29
C GLY A 29 -2.93 16.86 -13.53
N ARG A 30 -2.83 16.40 -14.78
CA ARG A 30 -3.11 15.00 -15.14
C ARG A 30 -1.98 14.08 -14.69
N TYR A 31 -2.35 12.87 -14.25
CA TYR A 31 -1.44 11.78 -13.92
C TYR A 31 -2.12 10.45 -14.24
N ASP A 32 -1.35 9.49 -14.74
CA ASP A 32 -1.88 8.19 -15.15
C ASP A 32 -2.00 7.20 -13.99
N GLY A 33 -1.28 7.46 -12.89
CA GLY A 33 -1.32 6.60 -11.71
C GLY A 33 -0.39 7.06 -10.60
N ILE A 34 -0.39 6.29 -9.51
CA ILE A 34 0.47 6.47 -8.35
C ILE A 34 1.27 5.18 -8.18
N VAL A 35 2.59 5.29 -8.08
CA VAL A 35 3.47 4.17 -7.74
C VAL A 35 3.85 4.28 -6.27
N ILE A 36 3.61 3.24 -5.49
CA ILE A 36 3.93 3.18 -4.07
C ILE A 36 4.93 2.04 -3.85
N ASN A 37 6.11 2.39 -3.36
CA ASN A 37 7.08 1.42 -2.85
C ASN A 37 7.01 1.43 -1.33
N THR A 38 6.88 0.25 -0.73
CA THR A 38 6.84 0.09 0.73
C THR A 38 7.98 -0.80 1.19
N GLN A 39 8.53 -0.50 2.35
CA GLN A 39 9.53 -1.31 3.03
C GLN A 39 9.19 -1.31 4.52
N ILE A 40 9.21 -2.49 5.14
CA ILE A 40 9.12 -2.64 6.59
C ILE A 40 10.53 -2.97 7.06
N LEU A 41 11.15 -2.04 7.78
CA LEU A 41 12.47 -2.26 8.38
C LEU A 41 12.35 -3.33 9.47
N GLU A 42 13.40 -4.13 9.63
CA GLU A 42 13.47 -5.20 10.64
C GLU A 42 12.42 -6.33 10.49
N SER A 43 11.80 -6.43 9.31
CA SER A 43 10.95 -7.58 8.93
C SER A 43 11.75 -8.58 8.10
N ASN A 44 11.65 -9.86 8.43
CA ASN A 44 12.15 -10.96 7.59
C ASN A 44 11.13 -11.40 6.52
N ASP A 45 9.92 -10.83 6.56
CA ASP A 45 8.81 -11.28 5.72
C ASP A 45 8.62 -10.46 4.45
N LEU A 46 8.13 -11.16 3.43
CA LEU A 46 7.64 -10.60 2.18
C LEU A 46 6.39 -9.74 2.45
N ILE A 47 6.38 -8.49 1.97
CA ILE A 47 5.18 -7.64 2.05
C ILE A 47 4.12 -8.22 1.12
N VAL A 48 2.97 -8.60 1.68
CA VAL A 48 1.82 -9.11 0.90
C VAL A 48 0.77 -8.01 0.77
N TYR A 49 0.60 -7.50 -0.45
CA TYR A 49 -0.45 -6.55 -0.77
C TYR A 49 -1.81 -7.26 -0.84
N LYS A 50 -2.75 -6.93 0.06
CA LYS A 50 -4.06 -7.59 0.16
C LYS A 50 -5.16 -6.95 -0.70
N SER A 51 -5.21 -5.62 -0.75
CA SER A 51 -6.22 -4.89 -1.51
C SER A 51 -5.80 -3.44 -1.79
N TYR A 52 -6.41 -2.84 -2.81
CA TYR A 52 -6.34 -1.41 -3.12
C TYR A 52 -7.73 -0.90 -3.46
N ASN A 53 -8.16 0.20 -2.83
CA ASN A 53 -9.52 0.75 -2.98
C ASN A 53 -10.61 -0.32 -2.83
N GLU A 54 -10.47 -1.16 -1.79
CA GLU A 54 -11.37 -2.27 -1.46
C GLU A 54 -11.43 -3.40 -2.53
N LYS A 55 -10.76 -3.23 -3.66
CA LYS A 55 -10.55 -4.28 -4.65
C LYS A 55 -9.40 -5.16 -4.20
N ARG A 56 -9.70 -6.43 -3.96
CA ARG A 56 -8.65 -7.43 -3.72
C ARG A 56 -7.80 -7.57 -4.97
N PHE A 57 -6.49 -7.66 -4.79
CA PHE A 57 -5.63 -8.06 -5.90
C PHE A 57 -6.07 -9.46 -6.34
N PRO A 58 -6.21 -9.73 -7.65
CA PRO A 58 -6.43 -11.09 -8.11
C PRO A 58 -5.31 -11.95 -7.54
N ARG A 59 -5.66 -13.14 -7.01
CA ARG A 59 -4.70 -14.11 -6.46
C ARG A 59 -3.47 -14.12 -7.36
N MET A 60 -2.31 -13.80 -6.78
CA MET A 60 -1.05 -14.07 -7.47
C MET A 60 -1.07 -15.57 -7.77
N TYR A 61 -1.15 -15.92 -9.05
CA TYR A 61 -1.10 -17.30 -9.49
C TYR A 61 0.21 -17.89 -8.98
N HIS A 62 0.12 -18.76 -7.97
CA HIS A 62 1.10 -19.80 -7.77
C HIS A 62 0.74 -20.93 -8.73
N ASP A 63 1.78 -21.50 -9.33
CA ASP A 63 1.83 -22.74 -10.08
C ASP A 63 1.38 -22.67 -11.56
N CYS A 64 2.33 -22.23 -12.40
CA CYS A 64 2.64 -23.02 -13.59
C CYS A 64 3.41 -24.27 -13.13
N SER A 65 2.69 -25.40 -13.02
CA SER A 65 3.25 -26.76 -13.05
C SER A 65 2.73 -27.46 -14.29
#